data_AF-A0AAE0DS26-F1
#
_entry.id   AF-A0AAE0DS26-F1
#
_cell.length_a   1.000
_cell.length_b   1.000
_cell.length_c   1.000
_cell.angle_alpha   90.00
_cell.angle_beta   90.00
_cell.angle_gamma   90.00
#
_symmetry.space_group_name_H-M   'P 1'
#
loop_
_entity.id
_entity.type
_entity.pdbx_description
1 polymer ?
#
loop_
_entity_poly.entity_id
_entity_poly.type
_entity_poly.pdbx_seq_one_letter_code
_entity_poly.pdbx_strand_id
1 'polypeptide(L)'
;MPRSRLGPVVINGDQTAELHPEDLEIQHPLVVNHDQTANLPPEDLETQHPMKTCHILVKLEHRAYWVINKLKYELDKVRKERKLQLCEFQESRKKMYESARLCKEKTKALHDKVLCRKEFHPAMLLLLFESKLKLFSRKLESRWMSPLNVIQVHEHGAIDVEDEK
;
A
#
# COMPACT_ATOMS: atom_id res chain seq x y z
N MET A 1 22.51 25.58 16.47
CA MET A 1 22.46 24.64 15.32
C MET A 1 21.24 25.00 14.47
N PRO A 2 21.39 25.52 13.25
CA PRO A 2 20.26 25.99 12.46
C PRO A 2 19.48 24.81 11.85
N ARG A 3 18.15 24.88 11.88
CA ARG A 3 17.25 23.92 11.25
C ARG A 3 17.10 24.27 9.76
N SER A 4 17.63 23.42 8.89
CA SER A 4 17.40 23.53 7.45
C SER A 4 15.95 23.17 7.13
N ARG A 5 15.17 24.16 6.70
CA ARG A 5 13.86 23.97 6.05
C ARG A 5 14.12 23.38 4.67
N LEU A 6 13.67 22.14 4.44
CA LEU A 6 13.55 21.59 3.09
C LEU A 6 12.26 22.16 2.48
N GLY A 7 12.42 23.06 1.52
CA GLY A 7 11.33 23.51 0.65
C GLY A 7 10.93 22.42 -0.36
N PRO A 8 9.84 22.61 -1.10
CA PRO A 8 9.35 21.62 -2.05
C PRO A 8 10.34 21.42 -3.20
N VAL A 9 10.63 20.16 -3.50
CA VAL A 9 11.41 19.75 -4.67
C VAL A 9 10.48 19.82 -5.89
N VAL A 10 10.73 20.80 -6.75
CA VAL A 10 10.12 20.88 -8.08
C VAL A 10 10.92 19.97 -8.99
N ILE A 11 10.30 18.88 -9.45
CA ILE A 11 10.85 18.02 -10.49
C ILE A 11 10.34 18.57 -11.82
N ASN A 12 11.17 19.33 -12.52
CA ASN A 12 10.98 19.63 -13.93
C ASN A 12 11.67 18.54 -14.76
N GLY A 13 10.97 18.01 -15.77
CA GLY A 13 11.56 17.19 -16.82
C GLY A 13 10.80 15.90 -17.08
N ASP A 14 9.78 15.95 -17.95
CA ASP A 14 10.04 15.60 -19.35
C ASP A 14 8.87 16.07 -20.21
N GLN A 15 9.23 16.76 -21.29
CA GLN A 15 8.32 17.13 -22.36
C GLN A 15 7.85 15.85 -23.03
N THR A 16 6.59 15.49 -22.79
CA THR A 16 5.86 14.60 -23.68
C THR A 16 5.79 15.32 -25.02
N ALA A 17 6.63 14.94 -25.97
CA ALA A 17 6.37 15.22 -27.37
C ALA A 17 5.03 14.55 -27.69
N GLU A 18 3.97 15.34 -27.72
CA GLU A 18 2.68 14.96 -28.26
C GLU A 18 2.91 14.50 -29.70
N LEU A 19 2.81 13.20 -29.94
CA LEU A 19 2.54 12.71 -31.29
C LEU A 19 1.08 13.05 -31.57
N HIS A 20 0.90 14.22 -32.17
CA HIS A 20 -0.33 14.77 -32.70
C HIS A 20 -1.00 13.73 -33.63
N PRO A 21 -2.29 13.38 -33.45
CA PRO A 21 -2.94 12.36 -34.28
C PRO A 21 -3.34 12.81 -35.70
N GLU A 22 -2.87 13.96 -36.19
CA GLU A 22 -3.45 14.60 -37.39
C GLU A 22 -2.77 14.26 -38.73
N ASP A 23 -1.63 13.56 -38.77
CA ASP A 23 -0.88 13.42 -40.05
C ASP A 23 -1.23 12.20 -40.91
N LEU A 24 -2.37 11.54 -40.69
CA LEU A 24 -2.87 10.55 -41.66
C LEU A 24 -4.28 10.94 -42.13
N GLU A 25 -4.33 12.02 -42.90
CA GLU A 25 -5.39 12.29 -43.87
C GLU A 25 -5.63 11.05 -44.73
N ILE A 26 -6.69 10.32 -44.40
CA ILE A 26 -7.35 9.42 -45.35
C ILE A 26 -8.70 10.07 -45.62
N GLN A 27 -8.79 10.71 -46.79
CA GLN A 27 -9.98 11.33 -47.33
C GLN A 27 -11.22 10.44 -47.09
N HIS A 28 -12.22 10.99 -46.40
CA HIS A 28 -13.56 10.43 -46.40
C HIS A 28 -14.13 10.54 -47.84
N PRO A 29 -14.68 9.47 -48.44
CA PRO A 29 -15.45 9.64 -49.66
C PRO A 29 -16.76 10.36 -49.32
N LEU A 30 -16.96 11.51 -49.96
CA LEU A 30 -18.23 12.22 -50.06
C LEU A 30 -19.36 11.24 -50.42
N VAL A 31 -20.48 11.36 -49.71
CA VAL A 31 -21.75 10.74 -50.10
C VAL A 31 -22.15 11.33 -51.45
N VAL A 32 -21.94 10.56 -52.52
CA VAL A 32 -22.54 10.84 -53.84
C VAL A 32 -23.73 9.90 -53.99
N ASN A 33 -24.93 10.48 -53.84
CA ASN A 33 -26.15 9.85 -54.30
C ASN A 33 -26.12 9.80 -55.84
N HIS A 34 -26.24 8.62 -56.43
CA HIS A 34 -26.57 8.46 -57.84
C HIS A 34 -27.62 7.36 -58.00
N ASP A 35 -28.88 7.80 -58.00
CA ASP A 35 -29.94 7.12 -58.74
C ASP A 35 -29.63 7.18 -60.24
N GLN A 36 -30.07 6.13 -60.96
CA GLN A 36 -30.02 5.87 -62.42
C GLN A 36 -28.80 5.10 -62.95
N THR A 37 -29.00 3.80 -63.20
CA THR A 37 -28.72 3.16 -64.50
C THR A 37 -29.55 1.87 -64.58
N ALA A 38 -30.52 1.85 -65.49
CA ALA A 38 -31.19 0.63 -65.94
C ALA A 38 -30.40 0.00 -67.11
N ASN A 39 -30.38 -1.34 -67.15
CA ASN A 39 -30.09 -2.23 -68.28
C ASN A 39 -28.63 -2.52 -68.70
N LEU A 40 -28.06 -3.66 -68.27
CA LEU A 40 -27.29 -4.66 -69.06
C LEU A 40 -26.98 -5.91 -68.18
N PRO A 41 -26.62 -7.09 -68.74
CA PRO A 41 -27.06 -8.42 -68.29
C PRO A 41 -26.22 -8.99 -67.12
N PRO A 42 -26.70 -10.06 -66.44
CA PRO A 42 -25.97 -10.66 -65.33
C PRO A 42 -25.10 -11.81 -65.82
N GLU A 43 -23.86 -11.54 -66.26
CA GLU A 43 -22.81 -12.56 -66.31
C GLU A 43 -21.47 -11.97 -65.88
N ASP A 44 -20.70 -12.78 -65.14
CA ASP A 44 -19.32 -12.60 -64.66
C ASP A 44 -19.11 -11.82 -63.35
N LEU A 45 -19.75 -12.29 -62.28
CA LEU A 45 -19.49 -11.87 -60.91
C LEU A 45 -18.43 -12.74 -60.20
N GLU A 46 -17.27 -13.08 -60.80
CA GLU A 46 -16.40 -14.07 -60.13
C GLU A 46 -14.86 -13.89 -60.14
N THR A 47 -14.25 -12.82 -60.66
CA THR A 47 -12.77 -12.74 -60.70
C THR A 47 -12.09 -11.54 -60.02
N GLN A 48 -12.82 -10.64 -59.34
CA GLN A 48 -12.19 -9.54 -58.56
C GLN A 48 -12.16 -9.74 -57.03
N HIS A 49 -12.78 -10.79 -56.52
CA HIS A 49 -13.07 -10.94 -55.09
C HIS A 49 -11.95 -11.52 -54.17
N PRO A 50 -11.01 -12.37 -54.62
CA PRO A 50 -10.07 -13.01 -53.68
C PRO A 50 -8.86 -12.13 -53.31
N MET A 51 -8.24 -11.42 -54.25
CA MET A 51 -6.97 -10.69 -54.02
C MET A 51 -7.11 -9.45 -53.11
N LYS A 52 -8.21 -8.70 -53.24
CA LYS A 52 -8.46 -7.48 -52.44
C LYS A 52 -8.81 -7.82 -50.97
N THR A 53 -9.41 -8.99 -50.76
CA THR A 53 -9.86 -9.45 -49.44
C THR A 53 -8.70 -9.86 -48.53
N CYS A 54 -7.65 -10.50 -49.09
CA CYS A 54 -6.46 -10.88 -48.33
C CYS A 54 -5.67 -9.69 -47.78
N HIS A 55 -5.58 -8.58 -48.51
CA HIS A 55 -4.89 -7.37 -48.05
C HIS A 55 -5.59 -6.72 -46.85
N ILE A 56 -6.94 -6.71 -46.85
CA ILE A 56 -7.74 -6.18 -45.74
C ILE A 56 -7.55 -7.01 -44.47
N LEU A 57 -7.54 -8.34 -44.59
CA LEU A 57 -7.35 -9.25 -43.46
C LEU A 57 -5.98 -9.07 -42.81
N VAL A 58 -4.89 -9.03 -43.60
CA VAL A 58 -3.54 -8.80 -43.09
C VAL A 58 -3.42 -7.44 -42.38
N LYS A 59 -4.07 -6.40 -42.91
CA LYS A 59 -4.09 -5.07 -42.28
C LYS A 59 -4.84 -5.08 -40.94
N LEU A 60 -5.92 -5.87 -40.82
CA LEU A 60 -6.65 -6.05 -39.57
C LEU A 60 -5.83 -6.84 -38.54
N GLU A 61 -5.19 -7.94 -38.94
CA GLU A 61 -4.32 -8.75 -38.07
C GLU A 61 -3.15 -7.92 -37.54
N HIS A 62 -2.48 -7.14 -38.40
CA HIS A 62 -1.39 -6.27 -37.98
C HIS A 62 -1.86 -5.21 -36.95
N ARG A 63 -3.05 -4.62 -37.15
CA ARG A 63 -3.63 -3.68 -36.18
C ARG A 63 -3.95 -4.36 -34.85
N ALA A 64 -4.53 -5.55 -34.87
CA ALA A 64 -4.82 -6.33 -33.67
C ALA A 64 -3.53 -6.68 -32.92
N TYR A 65 -2.51 -7.15 -33.63
CA TYR A 65 -1.17 -7.43 -33.09
C TYR A 65 -0.58 -6.19 -32.39
N TRP A 66 -0.68 -5.03 -33.03
CA TRP A 66 -0.14 -3.79 -32.47
C TRP A 66 -0.88 -3.36 -31.19
N VAL A 67 -2.21 -3.46 -31.16
CA VAL A 67 -3.02 -3.18 -29.96
C VAL A 67 -2.64 -4.14 -28.82
N ILE A 68 -2.54 -5.44 -29.10
CA ILE A 68 -2.17 -6.45 -28.09
C ILE A 68 -0.78 -6.15 -27.52
N ASN A 69 0.20 -5.84 -28.37
CA ASN A 69 1.54 -5.53 -27.91
C ASN A 69 1.60 -4.24 -27.11
N LYS A 70 0.85 -3.20 -27.50
CA LYS A 70 0.73 -1.97 -26.73
C LYS A 70 0.17 -2.25 -25.33
N LEU A 71 -0.91 -3.04 -25.24
CA LEU A 71 -1.51 -3.43 -23.96
C LEU A 71 -0.54 -4.23 -23.08
N LYS A 72 0.23 -5.15 -23.67
CA LYS A 72 1.25 -5.92 -22.94
C LYS A 72 2.33 -5.01 -22.34
N TYR A 73 2.81 -4.04 -23.11
CA TYR A 73 3.80 -3.08 -22.64
C TYR A 73 3.29 -2.25 -21.46
N GLU A 74 2.08 -1.69 -21.56
CA GLU A 74 1.48 -0.91 -20.48
C GLU A 74 1.23 -1.78 -19.23
N LEU A 75 0.78 -3.03 -19.41
CA LEU A 75 0.61 -3.97 -18.30
C LEU A 75 1.94 -4.23 -17.58
N ASP A 76 3.03 -4.45 -18.31
CA ASP A 76 4.35 -4.68 -17.72
C ASP A 76 4.87 -3.44 -16.99
N LYS A 77 4.60 -2.24 -17.51
CA LYS A 77 4.91 -0.98 -16.84
C LYS A 77 4.16 -0.87 -15.51
N VAL A 78 2.83 -1.06 -15.52
CA VAL A 78 1.99 -1.04 -14.31
C VAL A 78 2.42 -2.12 -13.31
N ARG A 79 2.79 -3.30 -13.80
CA ARG A 79 3.27 -4.41 -12.96
C ARG A 79 4.57 -4.07 -12.24
N LYS A 80 5.52 -3.45 -12.95
CA LYS A 80 6.80 -3.02 -12.36
C LYS A 80 6.58 -1.93 -11.31
N GLU A 81 5.74 -0.94 -11.63
CA GLU A 81 5.39 0.14 -10.69
C GLU A 81 4.75 -0.42 -9.42
N ARG A 82 3.73 -1.28 -9.54
CA ARG A 82 3.08 -1.91 -8.39
C ARG A 82 4.06 -2.72 -7.55
N LYS A 83 5.01 -3.41 -8.19
CA LYS A 83 6.05 -4.17 -7.49
C LYS A 83 6.98 -3.25 -6.71
N LEU A 84 7.40 -2.14 -7.31
CA LEU A 84 8.25 -1.14 -6.66
C LEU A 84 7.56 -0.57 -5.42
N GLN A 85 6.32 -0.11 -5.56
CA GLN A 85 5.52 0.44 -4.46
C GLN A 85 5.36 -0.56 -3.30
N LEU A 86 5.17 -1.84 -3.61
CA LEU A 86 5.08 -2.88 -2.58
C LEU A 86 6.41 -3.07 -1.84
N CYS A 87 7.54 -3.05 -2.55
CA CYS A 87 8.87 -3.15 -1.93
C CYS A 87 9.13 -1.96 -0.99
N GLU A 88 8.88 -0.73 -1.45
CA GLU A 88 9.05 0.50 -0.65
C GLU A 88 8.17 0.48 0.62
N PHE A 89 6.92 0.01 0.49
CA PHE A 89 6.03 -0.17 1.62
C PHE A 89 6.57 -1.19 2.62
N GLN A 90 7.10 -2.32 2.15
CA GLN A 90 7.68 -3.35 3.01
C GLN A 90 8.93 -2.84 3.75
N GLU A 91 9.80 -2.09 3.08
CA GLU A 91 10.97 -1.45 3.69
C GLU A 91 10.57 -0.45 4.77
N SER A 92 9.58 0.40 4.47
CA SER A 92 9.02 1.37 5.42
C SER A 92 8.48 0.66 6.66
N ARG A 93 7.75 -0.45 6.47
CA ARG A 93 7.24 -1.27 7.57
C ARG A 93 8.37 -1.88 8.41
N LYS A 94 9.41 -2.42 7.76
CA LYS A 94 10.59 -2.96 8.45
C LYS A 94 11.24 -1.89 9.32
N LYS A 95 11.47 -0.70 8.76
CA LYS A 95 12.05 0.45 9.48
C LYS A 95 11.20 0.86 10.69
N MET A 96 9.87 0.90 10.55
CA MET A 96 8.98 1.19 11.68
C MET A 96 9.08 0.14 12.78
N TYR A 97 9.11 -1.15 12.44
CA TYR A 97 9.23 -2.21 13.44
C TYR A 97 10.59 -2.21 14.16
N GLU A 98 11.68 -1.98 13.44
CA GLU A 98 13.01 -1.85 14.05
C GLU A 98 13.07 -0.65 15.00
N SER A 99 12.53 0.50 14.58
CA SER A 99 12.43 1.69 15.42
C SER A 99 11.55 1.46 16.66
N ALA A 100 10.40 0.83 16.50
CA ALA A 100 9.51 0.50 17.60
C ALA A 100 10.15 -0.49 18.59
N ARG A 101 10.90 -1.49 18.09
CA ARG A 101 11.68 -2.41 18.90
C ARG A 101 12.74 -1.68 19.72
N LEU A 102 13.53 -0.81 19.08
CA LEU A 102 14.56 -0.03 19.75
C LEU A 102 13.97 0.90 20.82
N CYS A 103 12.81 1.52 20.54
CA CYS A 103 12.10 2.35 21.51
C CYS A 103 11.72 1.53 22.75
N LYS A 104 11.12 0.35 22.56
CA LYS A 104 10.78 -0.56 23.66
C LYS A 104 12.00 -0.98 24.47
N GLU A 105 13.09 -1.36 23.79
CA GLU A 105 14.34 -1.77 24.45
C GLU A 105 14.93 -0.61 25.28
N LYS A 106 14.97 0.61 24.73
CA LYS A 106 15.44 1.80 25.46
C LYS A 106 14.56 2.13 26.65
N THR A 107 13.24 2.14 26.48
CA THR A 107 12.30 2.40 27.58
C THR A 107 12.43 1.35 28.67
N LYS A 108 12.56 0.07 28.31
CA LYS A 108 12.81 -1.00 29.28
C LYS A 108 14.13 -0.79 30.03
N ALA A 109 15.22 -0.52 29.32
CA ALA A 109 16.52 -0.29 29.96
C ALA A 109 16.51 0.93 30.90
N LEU A 110 15.75 1.98 30.57
CA LEU A 110 15.54 3.11 31.48
C LEU A 110 14.68 2.73 32.68
N HIS A 111 13.59 2.01 32.46
CA HIS A 111 12.71 1.55 33.52
C HIS A 111 13.45 0.64 34.51
N ASP A 112 14.18 -0.35 34.00
CA ASP A 112 14.96 -1.29 34.83
C ASP A 112 16.05 -0.57 35.64
N LYS A 113 16.63 0.52 35.11
CA LYS A 113 17.60 1.36 35.85
C LYS A 113 16.95 2.19 36.95
N VAL A 114 15.71 2.64 36.76
CA VAL A 114 14.96 3.46 37.72
C VAL A 114 14.24 2.60 38.76
N LEU A 115 13.97 1.33 38.44
CA LEU A 115 13.32 0.38 39.32
C LEU A 115 14.27 -0.01 40.47
N CYS A 116 14.29 0.80 41.52
CA CYS A 116 14.90 0.42 42.78
C CYS A 116 14.11 -0.75 43.38
N ARG A 117 14.80 -1.84 43.68
CA ARG A 117 14.20 -2.93 44.46
C ARG A 117 13.87 -2.40 45.84
N LYS A 118 12.58 -2.38 46.17
CA LYS A 118 12.11 -2.02 47.50
C LYS A 118 12.20 -3.26 48.37
N GLU A 119 12.91 -3.16 49.48
CA GLU A 119 12.93 -4.21 50.48
C GLU A 119 11.67 -4.09 51.35
N PHE A 120 11.06 -5.24 51.62
CA PHE A 120 9.85 -5.34 52.42
C PHE A 120 10.16 -6.12 53.69
N HIS A 121 9.55 -5.69 54.78
CA HIS A 121 9.65 -6.36 56.08
C HIS A 121 8.25 -6.77 56.56
N PRO A 122 8.14 -7.87 57.34
CA PRO A 122 6.92 -8.20 58.06
C PRO A 122 6.41 -7.00 58.88
N ALA A 123 5.09 -6.84 58.96
CA ALA A 123 4.37 -5.74 59.59
C ALA A 123 4.52 -4.35 58.92
N MET A 124 5.04 -4.28 57.69
CA MET A 124 4.92 -3.06 56.88
C MET A 124 3.53 -2.94 56.24
N LEU A 125 3.05 -1.71 56.11
CA LEU A 125 1.80 -1.37 55.43
C LEU A 125 2.10 -1.02 53.96
N LEU A 126 1.41 -1.65 53.01
CA LEU A 126 1.59 -1.46 51.57
C LEU A 126 0.26 -1.19 50.87
N LEU A 127 0.27 -0.35 49.82
CA LEU A 127 -0.88 -0.23 48.92
C LEU A 127 -0.67 -1.12 47.70
N LEU A 128 -1.64 -2.00 47.43
CA LEU A 128 -1.64 -2.83 46.23
C LEU A 128 -2.20 -2.03 45.04
N PHE A 129 -1.45 -2.02 43.94
CA PHE A 129 -1.93 -1.45 42.67
C PHE A 129 -2.59 -2.54 41.83
N GLU A 130 -3.91 -2.49 41.71
CA GLU A 130 -4.66 -3.40 40.86
C GLU A 130 -4.82 -2.80 39.47
N SER A 131 -4.32 -3.50 38.44
CA SER A 131 -4.52 -3.12 37.05
C SER A 131 -5.26 -4.24 36.31
N LYS A 132 -6.44 -3.92 35.78
CA LYS A 132 -7.30 -4.84 35.03
C LYS A 132 -7.43 -4.36 33.60
N LEU A 133 -6.91 -5.14 32.66
CA LEU A 133 -7.09 -4.92 31.23
C LEU A 133 -8.22 -5.84 30.74
N LYS A 134 -9.37 -5.27 30.38
CA LYS A 134 -10.46 -6.04 29.77
C LYS A 134 -10.21 -6.14 28.27
N LEU A 135 -10.28 -7.35 27.71
CA LEU A 135 -10.03 -7.64 26.28
C LEU A 135 -10.79 -6.72 25.31
N PHE A 136 -12.00 -6.28 25.68
CA PHE A 136 -12.86 -5.43 24.85
C PHE A 136 -13.03 -4.00 25.38
N SER A 137 -12.48 -3.67 26.54
CA SER A 137 -12.47 -2.27 27.01
C SER A 137 -11.16 -1.64 26.56
N ARG A 138 -11.27 -0.55 25.77
CA ARG A 138 -10.12 0.23 25.32
C ARG A 138 -9.36 0.94 26.45
N LYS A 139 -9.86 0.83 27.68
CA LYS A 139 -9.37 1.53 28.87
C LYS A 139 -8.83 0.53 29.87
N LEU A 140 -7.65 0.81 30.39
CA LEU A 140 -7.10 0.12 31.55
C LEU A 140 -7.83 0.61 32.81
N GLU A 141 -8.42 -0.31 33.57
CA GLU A 141 -8.97 0.01 34.89
C GLU A 141 -7.84 -0.16 35.92
N SER A 142 -7.34 0.95 36.45
CA SER A 142 -6.31 0.99 37.48
C SER A 142 -6.90 1.52 38.79
N ARG A 143 -6.69 0.81 39.89
CA ARG A 143 -7.12 1.21 41.24
C ARG A 143 -6.01 0.94 42.24
N TRP A 144 -5.80 1.86 43.17
CA TRP A 144 -5.05 1.59 44.40
C TRP A 144 -6.00 0.99 45.43
N MET A 145 -5.67 -0.17 45.96
CA MET A 145 -6.40 -0.77 47.06
C MET A 145 -6.03 -0.12 48.39
N SER A 146 -6.86 -0.36 49.39
CA SER A 146 -6.62 0.05 50.77
C SER A 146 -5.26 -0.48 51.27
N PRO A 147 -4.72 0.11 52.35
CA PRO A 147 -3.47 -0.36 52.92
C PRO A 147 -3.60 -1.81 53.44
N LEU A 148 -2.59 -2.62 53.17
CA LEU A 148 -2.50 -4.03 53.50
C LEU A 148 -1.27 -4.29 54.38
N ASN A 149 -1.40 -5.20 55.33
CA ASN A 149 -0.29 -5.60 56.19
C ASN A 149 0.50 -6.74 55.58
N VAL A 150 1.83 -6.61 55.55
CA VAL A 150 2.75 -7.69 55.14
C VAL A 150 2.89 -8.71 56.26
N ILE A 151 2.53 -9.97 55.99
CA ILE A 151 2.70 -11.08 56.93
C ILE A 151 4.07 -11.70 56.77
N GLN A 152 4.41 -12.09 55.53
CA GLN A 152 5.60 -12.86 55.23
C GLN A 152 6.19 -12.42 53.89
N VAL A 153 7.52 -12.34 53.83
CA VAL A 153 8.28 -12.10 52.61
C VAL A 153 9.06 -13.37 52.29
N HIS A 154 8.85 -13.91 51.09
CA HIS A 154 9.52 -15.11 50.63
C HIS A 154 10.87 -14.78 49.99
N GLU A 155 11.80 -15.75 49.97
CA GLU A 155 13.16 -15.56 49.41
C GLU A 155 13.17 -15.09 47.94
N HIS A 156 12.12 -15.43 47.18
CA HIS A 156 11.95 -15.04 45.78
C HIS A 156 11.21 -13.70 45.59
N GLY A 157 10.92 -12.98 46.67
CA GLY A 157 10.29 -11.66 46.67
C GLY A 157 8.76 -11.66 46.57
N ALA A 158 8.11 -12.82 46.62
CA ALA A 158 6.66 -12.87 46.85
C ALA A 158 6.33 -12.42 48.27
N ILE A 159 5.17 -11.79 48.45
CA ILE A 159 4.75 -11.19 49.71
C ILE A 159 3.32 -11.65 49.99
N ASP A 160 3.12 -12.22 51.17
CA ASP A 160 1.79 -12.52 51.67
C ASP A 160 1.25 -11.31 52.42
N VAL A 161 0.05 -10.86 52.04
CA VAL A 161 -0.60 -9.65 52.55
C VAL A 161 -2.01 -9.98 53.05
N GLU A 162 -2.40 -9.32 54.14
CA GLU A 162 -3.74 -9.43 54.74
C GLU A 162 -4.36 -8.04 54.91
N ASP A 163 -5.69 -7.98 54.79
CA ASP A 163 -6.45 -6.76 55.06
C ASP A 163 -6.32 -6.37 56.54
N GLU A 164 -6.18 -5.07 56.80
CA GLU A 164 -6.21 -4.54 58.17
C GLU A 164 -7.64 -4.71 58.73
N LYS A 165 -7.77 -5.61 59.71
CA LYS A 165 -9.04 -6.09 60.27
C LYS A 165 -9.79 -5.04 61.08
#